data_AF-A0A499VB84-F1
#
_entry.id   AF-A0A499VB84-F1
#
_cell.length_a   1.000
_cell.length_b   1.000
_cell.length_c   1.000
_cell.angle_alpha   90.00
_cell.angle_beta   90.00
_cell.angle_gamma   90.00
#
_symmetry.space_group_name_H-M   'P 1'
#
loop_
_entity.id
_entity.type
_entity.pdbx_description
1 polymer ?
#
loop_
_entity_poly.entity_id
_entity_poly.type
_entity_poly.pdbx_seq_one_letter_code
_entity_poly.pdbx_strand_id
1 'polypeptide(L)'
;MNSAIDHFLANAPAQLLPARELMAFTLASHILLVPFGVALPAITLLMHYRGLRKGDAVALLLARRWSAVMAVQFAIGIVTGTVLSFEFGLLWPGMMGRWGDVFGLGFGVEAWAFFLEAILIAIYLYGWRRLKPWTHFWLGLPCRWPP
;
A
#
# COMPACT_ATOMS: atom_id res chain seq x y z
N MET A 1 -14.38 11.37 -42.13
CA MET A 1 -13.51 10.32 -41.55
C MET A 1 -13.71 10.18 -40.03
N ASN A 2 -14.93 10.37 -39.51
CA ASN A 2 -15.23 10.28 -38.07
C ASN A 2 -16.60 9.63 -37.74
N SER A 3 -17.41 9.26 -38.74
CA SER A 3 -18.79 8.81 -38.50
C SER A 3 -18.89 7.58 -37.59
N ALA A 4 -17.92 6.66 -37.65
CA ALA A 4 -17.88 5.49 -36.79
C ALA A 4 -17.50 5.82 -35.33
N ILE A 5 -16.60 6.78 -35.11
CA ILE A 5 -16.20 7.24 -33.77
C ILE A 5 -17.34 8.06 -33.17
N ASP A 6 -17.95 8.96 -33.95
CA ASP A 6 -19.09 9.77 -33.54
C ASP A 6 -20.29 8.88 -33.16
N HIS A 7 -20.55 7.80 -33.92
CA HIS A 7 -21.57 6.80 -33.56
C HIS A 7 -21.22 6.00 -32.30
N PHE A 8 -19.94 5.71 -32.05
CA PHE A 8 -19.50 4.99 -30.86
C PHE A 8 -19.60 5.86 -29.61
N LEU A 9 -19.24 7.14 -29.72
CA LEU A 9 -19.37 8.13 -28.65
C LEU A 9 -20.84 8.45 -28.37
N ALA A 10 -21.70 8.50 -29.40
CA ALA A 10 -23.14 8.70 -29.24
C ALA A 10 -23.86 7.52 -28.57
N ASN A 11 -23.32 6.31 -28.70
CA ASN A 11 -23.86 5.09 -28.07
C ASN A 11 -23.16 4.72 -26.75
N ALA A 12 -22.18 5.49 -26.31
CA ALA A 12 -21.51 5.23 -25.04
C ALA A 12 -22.45 5.59 -23.87
N PRO A 13 -22.49 4.76 -22.82
CA PRO A 13 -23.30 5.06 -21.66
C PRO A 13 -22.83 6.38 -21.02
N ALA A 14 -23.77 7.24 -20.60
CA ALA A 14 -23.47 8.56 -20.04
C ALA A 14 -22.48 8.51 -18.87
N GLN A 15 -22.48 7.41 -18.12
CA GLN A 15 -21.57 7.18 -16.99
C GLN A 15 -20.12 6.82 -17.37
N LEU A 16 -19.80 6.57 -18.65
CA LEU A 16 -18.48 6.09 -19.05
C LEU A 16 -17.37 7.13 -18.80
N LEU A 17 -17.61 8.38 -19.17
CA LEU A 17 -16.62 9.45 -18.96
C LEU A 17 -16.39 9.73 -17.46
N PRO A 18 -17.43 9.95 -16.64
CA PRO A 18 -17.27 10.08 -15.19
C PRO A 18 -16.55 8.90 -14.54
N ALA A 19 -16.87 7.66 -14.95
CA ALA A 19 -16.22 6.46 -14.41
C ALA A 19 -14.71 6.42 -14.72
N ARG A 20 -14.31 6.84 -15.93
CA ARG A 20 -12.90 6.93 -16.31
C ARG A 20 -12.16 8.01 -15.55
N GLU A 21 -12.77 9.18 -15.39
CA GLU A 21 -12.17 10.31 -14.66
C GLU A 21 -12.00 10.00 -13.17
N LEU A 22 -13.03 9.41 -12.54
CA LEU A 22 -12.98 9.00 -11.15
C LEU A 22 -11.88 7.96 -10.91
N MET A 23 -11.88 6.87 -11.68
CA MET A 23 -10.84 5.83 -11.59
C MET A 23 -9.45 6.39 -11.88
N ALA A 24 -9.31 7.31 -12.83
CA ALA A 24 -8.01 7.94 -13.12
C ALA A 24 -7.51 8.75 -11.93
N PHE A 25 -8.38 9.51 -11.27
CA PHE A 25 -8.02 10.30 -10.10
C PHE A 25 -7.63 9.42 -8.91
N THR A 26 -8.44 8.42 -8.58
CA THR A 26 -8.19 7.53 -7.44
C THR A 26 -6.96 6.66 -7.67
N LEU A 27 -6.82 6.06 -8.84
CA LEU A 27 -5.63 5.27 -9.21
C LEU A 27 -4.36 6.12 -9.21
N ALA A 28 -4.41 7.34 -9.77
CA ALA A 28 -3.27 8.26 -9.74
C ALA A 28 -2.89 8.64 -8.29
N SER A 29 -3.88 8.89 -7.43
CA SER A 29 -3.62 9.20 -6.03
C SER A 29 -2.99 8.01 -5.29
N HIS A 30 -3.45 6.78 -5.55
CA HIS A 30 -2.93 5.59 -4.91
C HIS A 30 -1.51 5.26 -5.38
N ILE A 31 -1.25 5.26 -6.69
CA ILE A 31 0.05 4.89 -7.25
C ILE A 31 1.17 5.87 -6.86
N LEU A 32 0.84 7.14 -6.62
CA LEU A 32 1.81 8.11 -6.09
C LEU A 32 2.19 7.81 -4.64
N LEU A 33 1.29 7.23 -3.85
CA LEU A 33 1.52 6.91 -2.44
C LEU A 33 2.21 5.55 -2.23
N VAL A 34 2.00 4.59 -3.14
CA VAL A 34 2.55 3.22 -3.05
C VAL A 34 4.09 3.19 -2.86
N PRO A 35 4.91 3.97 -3.60
CA PRO A 35 6.36 3.98 -3.38
C PRO A 35 6.76 4.41 -1.97
N PHE A 36 6.01 5.31 -1.35
CA PHE A 36 6.25 5.74 0.04
C PHE A 36 5.91 4.64 1.05
N GLY A 37 4.93 3.79 0.71
CA GLY A 37 4.59 2.59 1.48
C GLY A 37 5.78 1.64 1.64
N VAL A 38 6.65 1.52 0.63
CA VAL A 38 7.85 0.66 0.67
C VAL A 38 9.08 1.42 1.18
N ALA A 39 9.25 2.69 0.77
CA ALA A 39 10.43 3.47 1.10
C ALA A 39 10.54 3.83 2.59
N LEU A 40 9.43 4.21 3.24
CA LEU A 40 9.43 4.63 4.64
C LEU A 40 9.77 3.50 5.63
N PRO A 41 9.22 2.27 5.50
CA PRO A 41 9.68 1.12 6.27
C PRO A 41 11.16 0.82 6.05
N ALA A 42 11.62 0.83 4.79
CA ALA A 42 13.01 0.53 4.46
C ALA A 42 13.99 1.51 5.13
N ILE A 43 13.72 2.82 5.06
CA ILE A 43 14.55 3.85 5.71
C ILE A 43 14.49 3.72 7.24
N THR A 44 13.30 3.50 7.80
CA THR A 44 13.10 3.32 9.24
C THR A 44 13.93 2.16 9.78
N LEU A 45 13.88 1.03 9.07
CA LEU A 45 14.58 -0.19 9.42
C LEU A 45 16.10 -0.03 9.27
N LEU A 46 16.56 0.64 8.21
CA LEU A 46 17.98 0.95 8.01
C LEU A 46 18.54 1.82 9.15
N MET A 47 17.82 2.85 9.57
CA MET A 47 18.22 3.70 10.69
C MET A 47 18.23 2.92 12.01
N HIS A 48 17.24 2.05 12.23
CA HIS A 48 17.21 1.19 13.40
C HIS A 48 18.41 0.22 13.43
N TYR A 49 18.69 -0.47 12.32
CA TYR A 49 19.87 -1.35 12.20
C TYR A 49 21.16 -0.61 12.51
N ARG A 50 21.34 0.57 11.91
CA ARG A 50 22.54 1.39 12.09
C ARG A 50 22.67 1.87 13.54
N GLY A 51 21.56 2.24 14.17
CA GLY A 51 21.48 2.60 15.59
C GLY A 51 21.90 1.46 16.51
N LEU A 52 21.44 0.23 16.26
CA LEU A 52 21.83 -0.94 17.06
C LEU A 52 23.29 -1.34 16.85
N ARG A 53 23.77 -1.35 15.60
CA ARG A 53 25.12 -1.79 15.28
C ARG A 53 26.20 -0.81 15.74
N LYS A 54 25.92 0.50 15.68
CA LYS A 54 26.88 1.56 16.03
C LYS A 54 26.64 2.21 17.39
N GLY A 55 25.59 1.81 18.12
CA GLY A 55 25.21 2.46 19.38
C GLY A 55 24.78 3.93 19.21
N ASP A 56 24.28 4.29 18.03
CA ASP A 56 23.95 5.68 17.68
C ASP A 56 22.52 6.04 18.15
N ALA A 57 22.44 6.80 19.24
CA ALA A 57 21.18 7.25 19.82
C ALA A 57 20.37 8.18 18.89
N VAL A 58 21.06 8.95 18.01
CA VAL A 58 20.40 9.84 17.05
C VAL A 58 19.70 9.00 15.96
N ALA A 59 20.37 7.96 15.46
CA ALA A 59 19.78 7.05 14.47
C ALA A 59 18.55 6.31 15.03
N LEU A 60 18.57 5.89 16.30
CA LEU A 60 17.41 5.28 16.96
C LEU A 60 16.25 6.25 17.15
N LEU A 61 16.54 7.50 17.53
CA LEU A 61 15.51 8.55 17.62
C LEU A 61 14.88 8.83 16.25
N LEU A 62 15.70 8.87 15.20
CA LEU A 62 15.26 9.07 13.82
C LEU A 62 14.35 7.91 13.38
N ALA A 63 14.75 6.66 13.62
CA ALA A 63 13.92 5.48 13.34
C ALA A 63 12.56 5.54 14.06
N ARG A 64 12.53 5.98 15.32
CA ARG A 64 11.27 6.12 16.06
C ARG A 64 10.38 7.21 15.49
N ARG A 65 10.93 8.34 15.05
CA ARG A 65 10.15 9.42 14.42
C ARG A 65 9.60 8.99 13.06
N TRP A 66 10.42 8.39 12.22
CA TRP A 66 9.98 7.89 10.91
C TRP A 66 8.96 6.77 11.01
N SER A 67 9.00 5.96 12.07
CA SER A 67 7.97 4.92 12.29
C SER A 67 6.56 5.47 12.48
N ALA A 68 6.41 6.67 13.04
CA ALA A 68 5.11 7.33 13.16
C ALA A 68 4.63 7.83 11.79
N VAL A 69 5.52 8.40 10.98
CA VAL A 69 5.22 8.86 9.61
C VAL A 69 4.83 7.68 8.73
N MET A 70 5.58 6.59 8.80
CA MET A 70 5.30 5.32 8.13
C MET A 70 3.89 4.80 8.47
N ALA A 71 3.50 4.82 9.76
CA ALA A 71 2.18 4.36 10.18
C ALA A 71 1.04 5.22 9.59
N VAL A 72 1.21 6.54 9.51
CA VAL A 72 0.23 7.44 8.88
C VAL A 72 0.13 7.16 7.38
N GLN A 73 1.27 7.07 6.69
CA GLN A 73 1.29 6.77 5.25
C GLN A 73 0.64 5.42 4.93
N PHE A 74 0.90 4.42 5.77
CA PHE A 74 0.30 3.10 5.65
C PHE A 74 -1.24 3.13 5.82
N ALA A 75 -1.74 3.89 6.79
CA ALA A 75 -3.18 4.08 6.98
C ALA A 75 -3.85 4.72 5.75
N ILE A 76 -3.22 5.73 5.13
CA ILE A 76 -3.72 6.34 3.88
C ILE A 76 -3.69 5.32 2.73
N GLY A 77 -2.66 4.48 2.68
CA GLY A 77 -2.55 3.38 1.72
C GLY A 77 -3.72 2.40 1.80
N ILE A 78 -4.11 1.98 3.02
CA ILE A 78 -5.29 1.11 3.25
C ILE A 78 -6.55 1.72 2.66
N VAL A 79 -6.82 2.98 3.01
CA VAL A 79 -8.06 3.65 2.61
C VAL A 79 -8.13 3.78 1.09
N THR A 80 -7.06 4.27 0.48
CA THR A 80 -7.01 4.47 -0.99
C THR A 80 -7.07 3.16 -1.77
N GLY A 81 -6.40 2.09 -1.31
CA GLY A 81 -6.48 0.76 -1.93
C GLY A 81 -7.85 0.10 -1.77
N THR A 82 -8.50 0.29 -0.62
CA THR A 82 -9.86 -0.20 -0.39
C THR A 82 -10.86 0.47 -1.34
N VAL A 83 -10.76 1.80 -1.50
CA VAL A 83 -11.59 2.55 -2.46
C VAL A 83 -11.39 2.01 -3.88
N LEU A 84 -10.14 1.82 -4.31
CA LEU A 84 -9.83 1.32 -5.65
C LEU A 84 -10.42 -0.08 -5.91
N SER A 85 -10.38 -0.96 -4.89
CA SER A 85 -10.95 -2.31 -4.96
C SER A 85 -12.46 -2.29 -5.20
N PHE A 86 -13.18 -1.38 -4.53
CA PHE A 86 -14.61 -1.20 -4.77
C PHE A 86 -14.90 -0.54 -6.12
N GLU A 87 -14.08 0.42 -6.55
CA GLU A 87 -14.24 1.08 -7.85
C GLU A 87 -14.09 0.11 -9.03
N PHE A 88 -13.20 -0.89 -8.95
CA PHE A 88 -13.13 -1.94 -9.97
C PHE A 88 -14.44 -2.72 -10.10
N GLY A 89 -15.10 -3.03 -8.98
CA GLY A 89 -16.38 -3.73 -8.98
C GLY A 89 -17.56 -2.86 -9.45
N LEU A 90 -17.59 -1.60 -9.03
CA LEU A 90 -18.71 -0.69 -9.29
C LEU A 90 -18.65 -0.03 -10.67
N LEU A 91 -17.47 0.41 -11.10
CA LEU A 91 -17.29 1.16 -12.35
C LEU A 91 -17.04 0.24 -13.55
N TRP A 92 -16.47 -0.95 -13.31
CA TRP A 92 -16.06 -1.88 -14.37
C TRP A 92 -16.65 -3.31 -14.21
N PRO A 93 -17.99 -3.46 -14.03
CA PRO A 93 -18.60 -4.76 -13.76
C PRO A 93 -18.42 -5.76 -14.91
N GLY A 94 -18.43 -5.29 -16.17
CA GLY A 94 -18.20 -6.17 -17.33
C GLY A 94 -16.77 -6.70 -17.43
N MET A 95 -15.78 -5.93 -16.95
CA MET A 95 -14.39 -6.36 -16.89
C MET A 95 -14.20 -7.35 -15.74
N MET A 96 -14.69 -7.01 -14.55
CA MET A 96 -14.59 -7.87 -13.36
C MET A 96 -15.38 -9.17 -13.50
N GLY A 97 -16.52 -9.17 -14.21
CA GLY A 97 -17.28 -10.39 -14.47
C GLY A 97 -16.55 -11.38 -15.41
N ARG A 98 -15.65 -10.90 -16.28
CA ARG A 98 -14.89 -11.75 -17.21
C ARG A 98 -13.51 -12.15 -16.67
N TRP A 99 -12.82 -11.21 -16.02
CA TRP A 99 -11.42 -11.36 -15.63
C TRP A 99 -11.22 -11.34 -14.11
N GLY A 100 -12.30 -11.27 -13.33
CA GLY A 100 -12.26 -11.16 -11.88
C GLY A 100 -11.53 -12.31 -11.21
N ASP A 101 -11.60 -13.53 -11.75
CA ASP A 101 -10.88 -14.68 -11.18
C ASP A 101 -9.36 -14.50 -11.23
N VAL A 102 -8.84 -13.90 -12.31
CA VAL A 102 -7.39 -13.66 -12.50
C VAL A 102 -6.93 -12.47 -11.64
N PHE A 103 -7.65 -11.35 -11.71
CA PHE A 103 -7.31 -10.16 -10.92
C PHE A 103 -7.54 -10.38 -9.42
N GLY A 104 -8.56 -11.15 -9.05
CA GLY A 104 -8.91 -11.47 -7.67
C GLY A 104 -7.81 -12.26 -6.95
N LEU A 105 -7.11 -13.16 -7.65
CA LEU A 105 -5.93 -13.82 -7.09
C LEU A 105 -4.80 -12.83 -6.79
N GLY A 106 -4.53 -11.90 -7.71
CA GLY A 106 -3.53 -10.84 -7.51
C GLY A 106 -3.86 -9.97 -6.30
N PHE A 107 -5.09 -9.45 -6.24
CA PHE A 107 -5.57 -8.66 -5.10
C PHE A 107 -5.58 -9.45 -3.79
N GLY A 108 -5.89 -10.74 -3.83
CA GLY A 108 -5.87 -11.60 -2.65
C GLY A 108 -4.47 -11.75 -2.06
N VAL A 109 -3.48 -12.00 -2.91
CA VAL A 109 -2.06 -12.08 -2.49
C VAL A 109 -1.57 -10.74 -1.96
N GLU A 110 -1.90 -9.65 -2.65
CA GLU A 110 -1.55 -8.29 -2.22
C GLU A 110 -2.17 -7.95 -0.85
N ALA A 111 -3.47 -8.21 -0.67
CA ALA A 111 -4.18 -7.97 0.58
C ALA A 111 -3.58 -8.78 1.74
N TRP A 112 -3.17 -10.03 1.48
CA TRP A 112 -2.52 -10.86 2.50
C TRP A 112 -1.14 -10.32 2.90
N ALA A 113 -0.31 -9.95 1.93
CA ALA A 113 1.00 -9.35 2.18
C ALA A 113 0.86 -8.02 2.93
N PHE A 114 -0.09 -7.19 2.52
CA PHE A 114 -0.39 -5.91 3.13
C PHE A 114 -0.90 -6.07 4.57
N PHE A 115 -1.76 -7.06 4.83
CA PHE A 115 -2.25 -7.34 6.18
C PHE A 115 -1.12 -7.82 7.11
N LEU A 116 -0.22 -8.67 6.61
CA LEU A 116 0.97 -9.09 7.35
C LEU A 116 1.85 -7.87 7.69
N GLU A 117 2.11 -7.00 6.72
CA GLU A 117 2.86 -5.77 6.91
C GLU A 117 2.20 -4.85 7.96
N ALA A 118 0.87 -4.72 7.93
CA ALA A 118 0.10 -3.95 8.91
C ALA A 118 0.34 -4.43 10.35
N ILE A 119 0.31 -5.75 10.55
CA ILE A 119 0.56 -6.37 11.86
C ILE A 119 2.01 -6.09 12.31
N LEU A 120 2.98 -6.28 11.43
CA LEU A 120 4.40 -6.05 11.74
C LEU A 120 4.67 -4.58 12.10
N ILE A 121 4.11 -3.64 11.32
CA ILE A 121 4.19 -2.20 11.60
C ILE A 121 3.57 -1.85 12.95
N ALA A 122 2.38 -2.40 13.25
CA ALA A 122 1.72 -2.17 14.52
C ALA A 122 2.58 -2.66 15.69
N ILE A 123 3.09 -3.89 15.62
CA ILE A 123 3.95 -4.42 16.68
C ILE A 123 5.26 -3.62 16.78
N TYR A 124 5.85 -3.20 15.66
CA TYR A 124 7.04 -2.36 15.64
C TYR A 124 6.80 -1.01 16.34
N LEU A 125 5.65 -0.37 16.12
CA LEU A 125 5.31 0.91 16.74
C LEU A 125 5.09 0.78 18.26
N TYR A 126 4.45 -0.30 18.72
CA TYR A 126 4.21 -0.54 20.15
C TYR A 126 5.39 -1.23 20.87
N GLY A 127 6.31 -1.83 20.12
CA GLY A 127 7.42 -2.65 20.61
C GLY A 127 8.58 -1.87 21.24
N TRP A 128 8.72 -0.57 20.95
CA TRP A 128 9.86 0.28 21.35
C TRP A 128 10.22 0.23 22.85
N ARG A 129 9.24 0.03 23.75
CA ARG A 129 9.46 -0.04 25.21
C ARG A 129 9.32 -1.45 25.80
N ARG A 130 8.83 -2.42 25.02
CA ARG A 130 8.45 -3.75 25.51
C ARG A 130 9.34 -4.89 25.00
N LEU A 131 10.10 -4.66 23.94
CA LEU A 131 10.92 -5.68 23.27
C LEU A 131 12.41 -5.41 23.45
N LYS A 132 13.20 -6.49 23.45
CA LYS A 132 14.67 -6.40 23.42
C LYS A 132 15.11 -5.75 22.09
N PRO A 133 16.17 -4.91 22.06
CA PRO A 133 16.50 -4.09 20.90
C PRO A 133 16.68 -4.88 19.59
N TRP A 134 17.39 -6.01 19.64
CA TRP A 134 17.55 -6.88 18.46
C TRP A 134 16.24 -7.59 18.06
N THR A 135 15.46 -8.07 19.02
CA THR A 135 14.14 -8.69 18.75
C THR A 135 13.18 -7.69 18.11
N HIS A 136 13.23 -6.42 18.56
CA HIS A 136 12.43 -5.33 17.99
C HIS A 136 12.83 -5.01 16.55
N PHE A 137 14.13 -5.02 16.24
CA PHE A 137 14.62 -4.91 14.87
C PHE A 137 14.20 -6.09 13.97
N TRP A 138 14.33 -7.32 14.46
CA TRP A 138 13.95 -8.51 13.69
C TRP A 138 12.46 -8.55 13.36
N LEU A 139 11.59 -8.06 14.25
CA LEU A 139 10.16 -7.94 13.97
C LEU A 139 9.83 -6.91 12.88
N GLY A 140 10.74 -5.97 12.60
CA GLY A 140 10.60 -5.05 11.48
C GLY A 140 11.03 -5.65 10.12
N LEU A 141 11.64 -6.84 10.11
CA LEU A 141 12.00 -7.57 8.89
C LEU A 141 10.96 -8.68 8.61
N PRO A 142 10.21 -8.62 7.50
CA PRO A 142 9.36 -9.73 7.09
C PRO A 142 10.12 -11.03 6.78
N CYS A 143 11.44 -10.94 6.53
CA CYS A 143 12.20 -11.94 5.78
C CYS A 143 13.13 -12.85 6.60
N ARG A 144 12.91 -13.03 7.91
CA ARG A 144 13.62 -14.07 8.67
C ARG A 144 12.65 -15.08 9.28
N TRP A 145 12.25 -16.04 8.46
CA TRP A 145 11.77 -17.33 8.95
C TRP A 145 12.89 -17.99 9.78
N PRO A 146 12.61 -18.55 10.97
CA PRO A 146 13.63 -19.28 11.74
C PRO A 146 14.13 -20.48 10.91
N PRO A 147 15.41 -20.87 11.04
CA PRO A 147 15.91 -22.09 10.41
C PRO A 147 15.18 -23.34 10.92
#